data_AF-A0A1R1M509-F1
#
_entry.id   AF-A0A1R1M509-F1
#
_cell.length_a   1.000
_cell.length_b   1.000
_cell.length_c   1.000
_cell.angle_alpha   90.00
_cell.angle_beta   90.00
_cell.angle_gamma   90.00
#
_symmetry.space_group_name_H-M   'P 1'
#
loop_
_entity.id
_entity.type
_entity.pdbx_description
1 polymer ?
#
loop_
_entity_poly.entity_id
_entity_poly.type
_entity_poly.pdbx_seq_one_letter_code
_entity_poly.pdbx_strand_id
1 'polypeptide(L)'
;MTDDVLGEDPVAPDLPAVRDIFSAPSHRSSASTYLRPTDPFPDLTVLTLRDLQILHSRVARQREAEYLTLEGPHPVTLDRLEELTRVLDSQDHQLP
;
A
#
# COMPACT_ATOMS: atom_id res chain seq x y z
N MET A 1 19.26 31.22 -47.47
CA MET A 1 19.90 31.37 -46.15
C MET A 1 18.89 32.16 -45.31
N THR A 2 18.00 31.56 -44.53
CA THR A 2 17.82 30.19 -44.02
C THR A 2 16.32 29.99 -43.76
N ASP A 3 15.78 28.84 -44.18
CA ASP A 3 14.48 28.34 -43.73
C ASP A 3 14.56 28.04 -42.23
N ASP A 4 13.68 28.66 -41.44
CA ASP A 4 13.53 28.36 -40.02
C ASP A 4 12.42 27.30 -39.89
N VAL A 5 12.85 26.05 -39.91
CA VAL A 5 12.00 24.88 -39.65
C VAL A 5 11.70 24.88 -38.16
N LEU A 6 10.50 25.34 -37.79
CA LEU A 6 9.94 25.10 -36.47
C LEU A 6 9.84 23.59 -36.29
N GLY A 7 10.80 23.05 -35.54
CA GLY A 7 10.89 21.63 -35.20
C GLY A 7 9.57 21.15 -34.61
N GLU A 8 9.04 20.09 -35.21
CA GLU A 8 7.89 19.39 -34.69
C GLU A 8 8.19 18.93 -33.26
N ASP A 9 7.32 19.31 -32.32
CA ASP A 9 7.32 18.74 -30.98
C ASP A 9 7.30 17.21 -31.10
N PRO A 10 8.16 16.48 -30.39
CA PRO A 10 8.12 15.03 -30.40
C PRO A 10 6.73 14.61 -29.92
N VAL A 11 5.98 13.94 -30.80
CA VAL A 11 4.69 13.31 -30.51
C VAL A 11 4.83 12.60 -29.17
N ALA A 12 4.22 13.19 -28.14
CA ALA A 12 4.19 12.61 -26.82
C ALA A 12 3.67 11.18 -27.00
N PRO A 13 4.35 10.15 -26.46
CA PRO A 13 3.86 8.79 -26.58
C PRO A 13 2.44 8.78 -26.05
N ASP A 14 1.52 8.22 -26.83
CA ASP A 14 0.12 8.02 -26.48
C ASP A 14 0.08 7.10 -25.25
N LEU A 15 0.28 7.72 -24.07
CA LEU A 15 0.25 7.03 -22.81
C LEU A 15 -1.19 6.58 -22.62
N PRO A 16 -1.45 5.27 -22.52
CA PRO A 16 -2.81 4.78 -22.37
C PRO A 16 -3.45 5.51 -21.20
N ALA A 17 -4.56 6.18 -21.48
CA ALA A 17 -5.27 6.98 -20.51
C ALA A 17 -5.43 6.16 -19.24
N VAL A 18 -4.84 6.64 -18.14
CA VAL A 18 -4.87 6.02 -16.80
C VAL A 18 -6.30 5.62 -16.35
N ARG A 19 -7.31 6.16 -17.04
CA ARG A 19 -8.74 5.86 -16.91
C ARG A 19 -9.11 4.39 -17.20
N ASP A 20 -8.42 3.71 -18.13
CA ASP A 20 -8.80 2.34 -18.50
C ASP A 20 -8.34 1.28 -17.51
N ILE A 21 -7.43 1.63 -16.59
CA ILE A 21 -7.00 0.73 -15.53
C ILE A 21 -8.17 0.43 -14.59
N PHE A 22 -9.10 1.36 -14.37
CA PHE A 22 -10.12 1.23 -13.32
C PHE A 22 -11.43 0.56 -13.78
N SER A 23 -11.56 0.20 -15.06
CA SER A 23 -12.82 -0.27 -15.65
C SER A 23 -12.95 -1.80 -15.73
N ALA A 24 -12.70 -2.52 -14.63
CA ALA A 24 -13.07 -3.93 -14.51
C ALA A 24 -14.30 -4.08 -13.60
N PRO A 25 -15.41 -4.70 -14.07
CA PRO A 25 -16.61 -4.88 -13.26
C PRO A 25 -16.54 -6.22 -12.52
N SER A 26 -16.48 -6.19 -11.18
CA SER A 26 -17.15 -7.14 -10.26
C SER A 26 -16.86 -6.76 -8.81
N HIS A 27 -17.93 -6.33 -8.11
CA HIS A 27 -18.05 -6.18 -6.66
C HIS A 27 -16.87 -5.59 -5.86
N ARG A 28 -16.41 -4.37 -6.20
CA ARG A 28 -15.73 -3.54 -5.21
C ARG A 28 -16.76 -2.70 -4.47
N SER A 29 -17.05 -3.07 -3.22
CA SER A 29 -17.69 -2.13 -2.30
C SER A 29 -16.78 -0.90 -2.17
N SER A 30 -17.25 0.21 -2.75
CA SER A 30 -16.88 1.60 -2.51
C SER A 30 -15.52 2.11 -2.99
N ALA A 31 -15.52 3.35 -3.46
CA ALA A 31 -14.39 4.19 -3.86
C ALA A 31 -13.35 4.48 -2.75
N SER A 32 -13.39 3.74 -1.63
CA SER A 32 -12.51 3.94 -0.48
C SER A 32 -11.17 3.25 -0.70
N THR A 33 -10.11 4.03 -0.55
CA THR A 33 -8.73 3.54 -0.49
C THR A 33 -8.32 3.04 0.92
N TYR A 34 -9.27 2.97 1.86
CA TYR A 34 -9.10 2.45 3.23
C TYR A 34 -9.85 1.12 3.43
N LEU A 35 -9.42 0.33 4.41
CA LEU A 35 -10.11 -0.89 4.85
C LEU A 35 -11.00 -0.54 6.05
N ARG A 36 -12.24 -1.03 6.06
CA ARG A 36 -13.09 -0.96 7.26
C ARG A 36 -12.84 -2.20 8.13
N PRO A 37 -12.95 -2.11 9.47
CA PRO A 37 -12.84 -3.27 10.35
C PRO A 37 -13.85 -4.39 10.03
N THR A 38 -14.99 -4.02 9.44
CA THR A 38 -16.05 -4.94 9.02
C THR A 38 -15.89 -5.46 7.59
N ASP A 39 -14.87 -5.03 6.84
CA ASP A 39 -14.63 -5.56 5.50
C ASP A 39 -14.19 -7.03 5.62
N PRO A 40 -14.79 -7.96 4.86
CA PRO A 40 -14.40 -9.36 4.89
C PRO A 40 -12.97 -9.51 4.37
N PHE A 41 -12.14 -10.27 5.08
CA PHE A 41 -10.80 -10.59 4.61
C PHE A 41 -10.88 -11.55 3.40
N PRO A 42 -10.27 -11.21 2.26
CA PRO A 42 -10.38 -12.04 1.06
C PRO A 42 -9.52 -13.31 1.17
N ASP A 43 -9.90 -14.36 0.44
CA ASP A 43 -9.03 -15.52 0.25
C ASP A 43 -7.83 -15.15 -0.63
N LEU A 44 -6.63 -15.17 -0.04
CA LEU A 44 -5.40 -14.75 -0.70
C LEU A 44 -4.96 -15.71 -1.81
N THR A 45 -5.41 -16.97 -1.78
CA THR A 45 -4.97 -18.01 -2.71
C THR A 45 -5.56 -17.82 -4.12
N VAL A 46 -6.67 -17.09 -4.21
CA VAL A 46 -7.41 -16.85 -5.45
C VAL A 46 -7.23 -15.43 -6.00
N LEU A 47 -6.53 -14.56 -5.28
CA LEU A 47 -6.30 -13.19 -5.72
C LEU A 47 -5.30 -13.14 -6.87
N THR A 48 -5.60 -12.32 -7.87
CA THR A 48 -4.62 -11.94 -8.88
C THR A 48 -3.50 -11.14 -8.22
N LEU A 49 -2.29 -11.16 -8.80
CA LEU A 49 -1.17 -10.32 -8.33
C LEU A 49 -1.59 -8.85 -8.18
N ARG A 50 -2.39 -8.36 -9.14
CA ARG A 50 -2.90 -7.00 -9.14
C ARG A 50 -3.79 -6.71 -7.93
N ASP A 51 -4.76 -7.57 -7.64
CA ASP A 51 -5.66 -7.35 -6.50
C ASP A 51 -4.92 -7.54 -5.16
N LEU A 52 -3.93 -8.42 -5.10
CA LEU A 52 -3.04 -8.55 -3.94
C LEU A 52 -2.22 -7.27 -3.70
N GLN A 53 -1.69 -6.65 -4.76
CA GLN A 53 -1.00 -5.36 -4.67
C GLN A 53 -1.95 -4.24 -4.20
N ILE A 54 -3.19 -4.22 -4.68
CA ILE A 54 -4.20 -3.25 -4.21
C ILE A 54 -4.51 -3.48 -2.73
N LEU A 55 -4.72 -4.73 -2.30
CA LEU A 55 -4.95 -5.08 -0.90
C LEU A 55 -3.76 -4.65 -0.03
N HIS A 56 -2.54 -4.97 -0.45
CA HIS A 56 -1.31 -4.60 0.24
C HIS A 56 -1.22 -3.08 0.44
N SER A 57 -1.44 -2.30 -0.61
CA SER A 57 -1.41 -0.83 -0.53
C SER A 57 -2.46 -0.28 0.44
N ARG A 58 -3.67 -0.88 0.48
CA ARG A 58 -4.71 -0.48 1.43
C ARG A 58 -4.33 -0.82 2.88
N VAL A 59 -3.75 -2.00 3.12
CA VAL A 59 -3.25 -2.42 4.44
C VAL A 59 -2.13 -1.51 4.91
N ALA A 60 -1.14 -1.24 4.06
CA ALA A 60 -0.02 -0.36 4.38
C ALA A 60 -0.52 1.02 4.80
N ARG A 61 -1.43 1.61 4.01
CA ARG A 61 -2.03 2.91 4.30
C ARG A 61 -2.86 2.93 5.58
N GLN A 62 -3.60 1.85 5.88
CA GLN A 62 -4.36 1.74 7.12
C GLN A 62 -3.42 1.67 8.33
N ARG A 63 -2.33 0.90 8.23
CA ARG A 63 -1.28 0.86 9.26
C ARG A 63 -0.65 2.22 9.43
N GLU A 64 -0.23 2.88 8.35
CA GLU A 64 0.32 4.24 8.42
C GLU A 64 -0.63 5.20 9.13
N ALA A 65 -1.94 5.16 8.86
CA ALA A 65 -2.91 5.97 9.57
C ALA A 65 -3.01 5.64 11.07
N GLU A 66 -2.89 4.37 11.45
CA GLU A 66 -2.86 3.93 12.85
C GLU A 66 -1.57 4.34 13.58
N TYR A 67 -0.44 4.39 12.88
CA TYR A 67 0.87 4.76 13.45
C TYR A 67 1.18 6.27 13.33
N LEU A 68 0.49 7.02 12.47
CA LEU A 68 0.62 8.47 12.30
C LEU A 68 -0.29 9.27 13.26
N THR A 69 -0.92 8.61 14.23
CA THR A 69 -1.66 9.32 15.28
C THR A 69 -0.68 10.16 16.12
N LEU A 70 -1.07 11.40 16.45
CA LEU A 70 -0.29 12.28 17.32
C LEU A 70 -0.04 11.67 18.71
N GLU A 71 -0.93 10.78 19.14
CA GLU A 71 -0.88 10.09 20.42
C GLU A 71 0.14 8.93 20.44
N GLY A 72 0.68 8.54 19.27
CA GLY A 72 1.60 7.43 19.14
C GLY A 72 0.93 6.06 19.22
N PRO A 73 1.72 4.97 19.29
CA PRO A 73 1.19 3.62 19.38
C PRO A 73 0.36 3.41 20.64
N HIS A 74 -0.72 2.63 20.53
CA HIS A 74 -1.55 2.27 21.69
C HIS A 74 -0.69 1.62 22.81
N PRO A 75 -0.94 1.90 24.11
CA PRO A 75 -0.13 1.38 25.22
C PRO A 75 0.09 -0.13 25.20
N VAL A 76 -0.95 -0.91 24.89
CA VAL A 76 -0.85 -2.39 24.76
C VAL A 76 0.17 -2.82 23.70
N THR A 77 0.31 -2.05 22.61
CA THR A 77 1.30 -2.31 21.57
C THR A 77 2.72 -2.06 22.10
N LEU A 78 2.91 -1.04 22.94
CA LEU A 78 4.18 -0.73 23.58
C LEU A 78 4.58 -1.80 24.60
N ASP A 79 3.65 -2.24 25.45
CA ASP A 79 3.89 -3.33 26.42
C ASP A 79 4.34 -4.60 25.70
N ARG A 80 3.64 -4.95 24.60
CA ARG A 80 3.99 -6.13 23.81
C ARG A 80 5.35 -6.00 23.12
N LEU A 81 5.71 -4.79 22.68
CA LEU A 81 7.01 -4.50 22.10
C LEU A 81 8.14 -4.68 23.12
N GLU A 82 7.96 -4.16 24.34
CA GLU A 82 8.93 -4.32 25.43
C GLU A 82 9.16 -5.79 25.78
N GLU A 83 8.08 -6.56 25.93
CA GLU A 83 8.16 -8.00 26.21
C GLU A 83 8.93 -8.74 25.12
N LEU A 84 8.60 -8.49 23.85
CA LEU A 84 9.27 -9.12 22.71
C LEU A 84 10.74 -8.73 22.65
N THR A 85 11.06 -7.47 22.88
CA THR A 85 12.44 -6.97 22.90
C THR A 85 13.24 -7.70 23.96
N ARG A 86 12.71 -7.83 25.19
CA ARG A 86 13.38 -8.55 26.27
C ARG A 86 13.63 -10.01 25.92
N VAL A 87 12.68 -10.67 25.24
CA VAL A 87 12.85 -12.07 24.80
C VAL A 87 13.94 -12.17 23.76
N LEU A 88 13.92 -11.32 22.73
CA LEU A 88 14.92 -11.32 21.67
C LEU A 88 16.32 -11.02 22.21
N ASP A 89 16.46 -9.99 23.05
CA ASP A 89 17.72 -9.66 23.70
C ASP A 89 18.24 -10.86 24.50
N SER A 90 17.37 -11.54 25.25
CA SER A 90 17.79 -12.73 26.01
C SER A 90 18.29 -13.87 25.12
N GLN A 91 17.79 -13.99 23.89
CA GLN A 91 18.22 -14.99 22.92
C GLN A 91 19.55 -14.59 22.26
N ASP A 92 19.71 -13.32 21.89
CA ASP A 92 20.95 -12.79 21.34
C ASP A 92 22.12 -12.92 22.33
N HIS A 93 21.87 -12.68 23.62
CA HIS A 93 22.87 -12.87 24.68
C HIS A 93 23.18 -14.35 24.99
N GLN A 94 22.41 -15.29 24.42
CA GLN A 94 22.66 -16.74 24.52
C GLN A 94 23.36 -17.32 23.28
N LEU A 95 23.59 -16.52 22.24
CA LEU A 95 24.42 -16.92 21.10
C LEU A 95 25.91 -16.72 21.46
N PRO A 96 26.77 -17.75 21.27
CA PRO A 96 28.20 -17.69 21.61
C PRO A 96 29.01 -16.77 20.68
#